data_AF-A0A660QC45-F1
#
_entry.id   AF-A0A660QC45-F1
#
_cell.length_a   1.000
_cell.length_b   1.000
_cell.length_c   1.000
_cell.angle_alpha   90.00
_cell.angle_beta   90.00
_cell.angle_gamma   90.00
#
_symmetry.space_group_name_H-M   'P 1'
#
loop_
_entity.id
_entity.type
_entity.pdbx_description
1 polymer ?
#
loop_
_entity_poly.entity_id
_entity_poly.type
_entity_poly.pdbx_seq_one_letter_code
_entity_poly.pdbx_strand_id
1 'polypeptide(L)'
;MASRQSRIITNVIVVLFAVWFFQSGVKPPKEAATDFQLNAFAHLPVKYEGRKKPIDTFARNFLTVLSDKQSVRTADGNRISATQWLLDTVSGRPEAMDYAVFRIENLDVLSSLGLEERKRFRYSYHELLPNLGQLDTAARSAYGKEDRQRDLYDKQVMKVANKIYLLQNIMASFEDPSGIPQEQLMATAQRYTRLENYSIPLVIPPSSGNPRWRPLMSSLLATHAVLPDPLAAEFAAMLDASRAGEADLFNDALHKYGTLLQTENPAVFEKLSFEVLYNRLGAFMKSASLYLLVFVLSLFGWLFRKEGLVGAARTLMVCAFVPHTFAIVARSFLSGYPPVTNLYSSAIFIGWAAVAAGIVIEMGFRKRSAGMGNLVGGIAG
;
A
#
# COMPACT_ATOMS: atom_id res chain seq x y z
N MET A 1 -14.71 -23.72 -42.32
CA MET A 1 -14.23 -24.34 -41.06
C MET A 1 -12.95 -23.70 -40.51
N ALA A 2 -11.95 -23.40 -41.35
CA ALA A 2 -10.67 -22.79 -40.93
C ALA A 2 -10.81 -21.46 -40.16
N SER A 3 -11.74 -20.57 -40.55
CA SER A 3 -11.98 -19.29 -39.88
C SER A 3 -12.58 -19.43 -38.47
N ARG A 4 -13.38 -20.47 -38.22
CA ARG A 4 -13.97 -20.77 -36.90
C ARG A 4 -12.93 -21.35 -35.96
N GLN A 5 -12.08 -22.25 -36.43
CA GLN A 5 -10.97 -22.81 -35.64
C GLN A 5 -9.94 -21.72 -35.27
N SER A 6 -9.56 -20.85 -36.21
CA SER A 6 -8.65 -19.72 -35.94
C SER A 6 -9.18 -18.77 -34.85
N ARG A 7 -10.49 -18.47 -34.86
CA ARG A 7 -11.13 -17.65 -33.80
C ARG A 7 -11.14 -18.33 -32.43
N ILE A 8 -11.37 -19.64 -32.37
CA ILE A 8 -11.35 -20.41 -31.11
C ILE A 8 -9.93 -20.40 -30.52
N ILE A 9 -8.91 -20.68 -31.34
CA ILE A 9 -7.51 -20.66 -30.92
C ILE A 9 -7.13 -19.29 -30.36
N THR A 10 -7.50 -18.21 -31.07
CA THR A 10 -7.24 -16.84 -30.63
C THR A 10 -7.87 -16.55 -29.27
N ASN A 11 -9.13 -16.93 -29.06
CA ASN A 11 -9.81 -16.73 -27.77
C ASN A 11 -9.15 -17.52 -26.64
N VAL A 12 -8.74 -18.77 -26.90
CA VAL A 12 -8.03 -19.59 -25.90
C VAL A 12 -6.71 -18.94 -25.51
N ILE A 13 -5.94 -18.45 -26.48
CA ILE A 13 -4.68 -17.73 -26.21
C ILE A 13 -4.93 -16.49 -25.35
N VAL A 14 -5.96 -15.69 -25.67
CA VAL A 14 -6.32 -14.49 -24.90
C VAL A 14 -6.72 -14.84 -23.46
N VAL A 15 -7.51 -15.92 -23.26
CA VAL A 15 -7.89 -16.38 -21.93
C VAL A 15 -6.66 -16.84 -21.14
N LEU A 16 -5.78 -17.65 -21.75
CA LEU A 16 -4.55 -18.11 -21.11
C LEU A 16 -3.63 -16.93 -20.75
N PHE A 17 -3.50 -15.96 -21.65
CA PHE A 17 -2.77 -14.72 -21.38
C PHE A 17 -3.38 -13.96 -20.20
N ALA A 18 -4.70 -13.76 -20.17
CA ALA A 18 -5.36 -13.07 -19.06
C ALA A 18 -5.17 -13.81 -17.73
N VAL A 19 -5.33 -15.13 -17.71
CA VAL A 19 -5.10 -15.96 -16.52
C VAL A 19 -3.66 -15.82 -16.03
N TRP A 20 -2.69 -15.98 -16.92
CA TRP A 20 -1.27 -15.80 -16.60
C TRP A 20 -0.98 -14.38 -16.09
N PHE A 21 -1.54 -13.35 -16.72
CA PHE A 21 -1.35 -11.96 -16.36
C PHE A 21 -1.88 -11.64 -14.95
N PHE A 22 -3.06 -12.15 -14.60
CA PHE A 22 -3.60 -11.97 -13.26
C PHE A 22 -2.84 -12.78 -12.20
N GLN A 23 -2.36 -13.98 -12.52
CA GLN A 23 -1.52 -14.80 -11.64
C GLN A 23 -0.12 -14.21 -11.41
N SER A 24 0.40 -13.45 -12.36
CA SER A 24 1.70 -12.78 -12.24
C SER A 24 1.75 -11.84 -11.03
N GLY A 25 2.73 -12.05 -10.14
CA GLY A 25 2.91 -11.25 -8.92
C GLY A 25 1.95 -11.55 -7.76
N VAL A 26 1.08 -12.57 -7.87
CA VAL A 26 0.20 -12.99 -6.76
C VAL A 26 0.97 -13.80 -5.72
N LYS A 27 1.84 -14.70 -6.18
CA LYS A 27 2.68 -15.51 -5.29
C LYS A 27 3.74 -14.60 -4.65
N PRO A 28 4.00 -14.71 -3.33
CA PRO A 28 5.13 -14.03 -2.72
C PRO A 28 6.43 -14.45 -3.41
N PRO A 29 7.45 -13.58 -3.43
CA PRO A 29 8.80 -14.02 -3.74
C PRO A 29 9.19 -15.17 -2.81
N LYS A 30 10.02 -16.10 -3.30
CA LYS A 30 10.56 -17.15 -2.44
C LYS A 30 11.56 -16.52 -1.48
N GLU A 31 11.37 -16.76 -0.19
CA GLU A 31 12.27 -16.33 0.89
C GLU A 31 13.09 -17.56 1.31
N ALA A 32 14.42 -17.44 1.34
CA ALA A 32 15.28 -18.48 1.89
C ALA A 32 15.14 -18.52 3.43
N ALA A 33 15.58 -19.61 4.06
CA ALA A 33 15.54 -19.71 5.52
C ALA A 33 16.38 -18.62 6.21
N THR A 34 17.46 -18.19 5.56
CA THR A 34 18.38 -17.13 6.01
C THR A 34 17.86 -15.73 5.74
N ASP A 35 16.76 -15.58 4.99
CA ASP A 35 16.17 -14.27 4.70
C ASP A 35 15.21 -13.87 5.82
N PHE A 36 14.96 -12.57 5.97
CA PHE A 36 13.82 -12.08 6.75
C PHE A 36 12.52 -12.64 6.15
N GLN A 37 11.68 -13.28 6.97
CA GLN A 37 10.38 -13.82 6.56
C GLN A 37 9.33 -12.72 6.38
N LEU A 38 9.57 -11.82 5.42
CA LEU A 38 8.75 -10.63 5.16
C LEU A 38 7.33 -10.99 4.76
N ASN A 39 7.12 -12.14 4.10
CA ASN A 39 5.78 -12.62 3.79
C ASN A 39 4.98 -12.94 5.05
N ALA A 40 5.58 -13.51 6.09
CA ALA A 40 4.90 -13.75 7.36
C ALA A 40 4.67 -12.43 8.12
N PHE A 41 5.67 -11.56 8.17
CA PHE A 41 5.56 -10.23 8.78
C PHE A 41 4.44 -9.38 8.14
N ALA A 42 4.28 -9.45 6.82
CA ALA A 42 3.22 -8.79 6.07
C ALA A 42 1.80 -9.12 6.56
N HIS A 43 1.58 -10.30 7.14
CA HIS A 43 0.28 -10.77 7.61
C HIS A 43 -0.02 -10.36 9.06
N LEU A 44 0.96 -9.84 9.79
CA LEU A 44 0.73 -9.40 11.16
C LEU A 44 -0.33 -8.29 11.18
N PRO A 45 -1.17 -8.26 12.22
CA PRO A 45 -2.19 -7.24 12.35
C PRO A 45 -1.62 -5.89 12.76
N VAL A 46 -2.27 -4.83 12.29
CA VAL A 46 -2.16 -3.49 12.84
C VAL A 46 -3.53 -2.81 12.81
N LYS A 47 -3.86 -2.06 13.85
CA LYS A 47 -5.04 -1.19 13.88
C LYS A 47 -4.60 0.25 13.75
N TYR A 48 -5.02 0.91 12.68
CA TYR A 48 -4.69 2.31 12.41
C TYR A 48 -5.93 3.04 11.87
N GLU A 49 -6.24 4.20 12.46
CA GLU A 49 -7.47 4.97 12.20
C GLU A 49 -8.73 4.13 12.42
N GLY A 50 -8.77 3.39 13.52
CA GLY A 50 -9.91 2.52 13.88
C GLY A 50 -10.03 1.21 13.09
N ARG A 51 -9.41 1.10 11.91
CA ARG A 51 -9.47 -0.09 11.05
C ARG A 51 -8.34 -1.08 11.33
N LYS A 52 -8.70 -2.34 11.59
CA LYS A 52 -7.79 -3.49 11.61
C LYS A 52 -7.41 -3.85 10.16
N LYS A 53 -6.12 -3.98 9.88
CA LYS A 53 -5.58 -4.30 8.54
C LYS A 53 -4.23 -5.02 8.70
N PRO A 54 -3.75 -5.75 7.68
CA PRO A 54 -2.42 -6.35 7.76
C PRO A 54 -1.34 -5.28 7.63
N ILE A 55 -0.14 -5.58 8.14
CA ILE A 55 1.04 -4.73 7.97
C ILE A 55 1.29 -4.41 6.48
N ASP A 56 1.08 -5.35 5.55
CA ASP A 56 1.19 -5.08 4.10
C ASP A 56 0.28 -3.93 3.64
N THR A 57 -1.01 -3.93 4.02
CA THR A 57 -1.91 -2.82 3.67
C THR A 57 -1.44 -1.52 4.29
N PHE A 58 -1.09 -1.55 5.57
CA PHE A 58 -0.64 -0.36 6.28
C PHE A 58 0.60 0.25 5.62
N ALA A 59 1.61 -0.57 5.35
CA ALA A 59 2.84 -0.19 4.68
C ALA A 59 2.58 0.39 3.28
N ARG A 60 1.75 -0.27 2.46
CA ARG A 60 1.40 0.22 1.11
C ARG A 60 0.70 1.57 1.14
N ASN A 61 -0.27 1.72 2.03
CA ASN A 61 -1.01 2.97 2.17
C ASN A 61 -0.09 4.09 2.63
N PHE A 62 0.73 3.82 3.63
CA PHE A 62 1.65 4.80 4.18
C PHE A 62 2.70 5.22 3.14
N LEU A 63 3.32 4.27 2.44
CA LEU A 63 4.27 4.57 1.36
C LEU A 63 3.62 5.31 0.20
N THR A 64 2.34 5.05 -0.09
CA THR A 64 1.59 5.78 -1.12
C THR A 64 1.42 7.24 -0.74
N VAL A 65 1.11 7.55 0.53
CA VAL A 65 0.99 8.93 1.01
C VAL A 65 2.32 9.69 0.86
N LEU A 66 3.46 9.03 1.13
CA LEU A 66 4.77 9.66 1.02
C LEU A 66 5.23 9.82 -0.44
N SER A 67 5.11 8.74 -1.22
CA SER A 67 5.84 8.54 -2.49
C SER A 67 4.96 8.41 -3.73
N ASP A 68 3.64 8.33 -3.58
CA ASP A 68 2.66 7.92 -4.60
C ASP A 68 2.95 6.55 -5.24
N LYS A 69 3.72 5.70 -4.53
CA LYS A 69 4.08 4.34 -4.93
C LYS A 69 3.88 3.38 -3.76
N GLN A 70 3.77 2.10 -4.08
CA GLN A 70 3.65 1.00 -3.12
C GLN A 70 4.92 0.13 -3.07
N SER A 71 6.04 0.66 -3.55
CA SER A 71 7.35 0.01 -3.54
C SER A 71 8.44 1.07 -3.74
N VAL A 72 9.61 0.82 -3.16
CA VAL A 72 10.77 1.71 -3.29
C VAL A 72 11.76 1.10 -4.28
N ARG A 73 12.47 1.96 -5.03
CA ARG A 73 13.67 1.56 -5.76
C ARG A 73 14.88 2.06 -4.97
N THR A 74 15.77 1.14 -4.64
CA THR A 74 17.07 1.43 -3.99
C THR A 74 18.04 2.06 -4.98
N ALA A 75 19.15 2.60 -4.47
CA ALA A 75 20.22 3.19 -5.29
C ALA A 75 20.78 2.20 -6.32
N ASP A 76 20.91 0.91 -5.94
CA ASP A 76 21.38 -0.17 -6.80
C ASP A 76 20.36 -0.63 -7.85
N GLY A 77 19.20 0.03 -7.91
CA GLY A 77 18.13 -0.29 -8.85
C GLY A 77 17.21 -1.42 -8.40
N ASN A 78 17.51 -2.09 -7.28
CA ASN A 78 16.66 -3.14 -6.71
C ASN A 78 15.33 -2.57 -6.22
N ARG A 79 14.25 -3.34 -6.41
CA ARG A 79 12.91 -2.96 -5.96
C ARG A 79 12.59 -3.66 -4.64
N ILE A 80 12.32 -2.88 -3.59
CA ILE A 80 11.88 -3.40 -2.30
C ILE A 80 10.37 -3.19 -2.12
N SER A 81 9.76 -4.09 -1.35
CA SER A 81 8.33 -4.02 -1.04
C SER A 81 8.02 -2.90 -0.05
N ALA A 82 6.76 -2.45 0.01
CA ALA A 82 6.34 -1.52 1.05
C ALA A 82 6.54 -2.11 2.46
N THR A 83 6.29 -3.42 2.63
CA THR A 83 6.49 -4.14 3.89
C THR A 83 7.95 -4.09 4.35
N GLN A 84 8.89 -4.36 3.44
CA GLN A 84 10.32 -4.27 3.74
C GLN A 84 10.71 -2.84 4.09
N TRP A 85 10.30 -1.87 3.26
CA TRP A 85 10.53 -0.46 3.53
C TRP A 85 10.03 -0.04 4.92
N LEU A 86 8.82 -0.47 5.29
CA LEU A 86 8.25 -0.17 6.60
C LEU A 86 9.09 -0.82 7.70
N LEU A 87 9.41 -2.11 7.58
CA LEU A 87 10.23 -2.82 8.56
C LEU A 87 11.55 -2.09 8.80
N ASP A 88 12.32 -1.83 7.73
CA ASP A 88 13.59 -1.11 7.80
C ASP A 88 13.43 0.26 8.48
N THR A 89 12.35 0.97 8.16
CA THR A 89 12.04 2.29 8.72
C THR A 89 11.72 2.23 10.21
N VAL A 90 10.89 1.28 10.64
CA VAL A 90 10.42 1.21 12.03
C VAL A 90 11.40 0.50 12.96
N SER A 91 12.26 -0.39 12.43
CA SER A 91 13.39 -0.95 13.18
C SER A 91 14.56 0.03 13.28
N GLY A 92 14.59 1.09 12.46
CA GLY A 92 15.65 2.09 12.49
C GLY A 92 16.92 1.63 11.78
N ARG A 93 16.78 0.82 10.73
CA ARG A 93 17.91 0.41 9.89
C ARG A 93 18.53 1.63 9.18
N PRO A 94 19.87 1.75 9.12
CA PRO A 94 20.53 2.89 8.50
C PRO A 94 20.10 3.14 7.05
N GLU A 95 19.92 2.06 6.27
CA GLU A 95 19.57 2.14 4.85
C GLU A 95 18.17 2.76 4.62
N ALA A 96 17.30 2.72 5.64
CA ALA A 96 15.97 3.30 5.56
C ALA A 96 15.99 4.81 5.29
N MET A 97 17.05 5.49 5.75
CA MET A 97 17.21 6.93 5.60
C MET A 97 17.50 7.36 4.17
N ASP A 98 18.08 6.46 3.37
CA ASP A 98 18.49 6.71 1.98
C ASP A 98 17.40 6.32 0.96
N TYR A 99 16.31 5.70 1.43
CA TYR A 99 15.17 5.38 0.57
C TYR A 99 14.47 6.65 0.09
N ALA A 100 14.52 6.90 -1.23
CA ALA A 100 13.89 8.04 -1.88
C ALA A 100 12.34 7.92 -1.90
N VAL A 101 11.69 8.22 -0.77
CA VAL A 101 10.24 8.05 -0.57
C VAL A 101 9.46 9.35 -0.53
N PHE A 102 10.09 10.50 -0.34
CA PHE A 102 9.39 11.79 -0.31
C PHE A 102 9.24 12.36 -1.70
N ARG A 103 8.02 12.34 -2.27
CA ARG A 103 7.75 13.02 -3.53
C ARG A 103 7.56 14.53 -3.31
N ILE A 104 8.42 15.36 -3.92
CA ILE A 104 8.43 16.83 -3.83
C ILE A 104 8.60 17.42 -5.24
N GLU A 105 7.52 17.97 -5.80
CA GLU A 105 7.50 18.42 -7.21
C GLU A 105 7.63 19.92 -7.38
N ASN A 106 7.33 20.69 -6.34
CA ASN A 106 7.41 22.15 -6.42
C ASN A 106 8.87 22.59 -6.35
N LEU A 107 9.33 23.28 -7.42
CA LEU A 107 10.73 23.68 -7.57
C LEU A 107 11.16 24.71 -6.52
N ASP A 108 10.27 25.59 -6.08
CA ASP A 108 10.57 26.57 -5.02
C ASP A 108 10.84 25.87 -3.69
N VAL A 109 10.05 24.84 -3.36
CA VAL A 109 10.29 23.98 -2.19
C VAL A 109 11.61 23.24 -2.32
N LEU A 110 11.91 22.65 -3.49
CA LEU A 110 13.21 22.00 -3.73
C LEU A 110 14.38 22.96 -3.51
N SER A 111 14.30 24.14 -4.12
CA SER A 111 15.32 25.18 -3.99
C SER A 111 15.47 25.61 -2.53
N SER A 112 14.37 25.78 -1.79
CA SER A 112 14.41 26.14 -0.37
C SER A 112 15.00 25.06 0.53
N LEU A 113 14.96 23.80 0.08
CA LEU A 113 15.55 22.65 0.78
C LEU A 113 16.94 22.28 0.27
N GLY A 114 17.50 23.04 -0.69
CA GLY A 114 18.79 22.73 -1.30
C GLY A 114 18.82 21.40 -2.06
N LEU A 115 17.68 20.95 -2.58
CA LEU A 115 17.55 19.69 -3.29
C LEU A 115 17.71 19.89 -4.80
N GLU A 116 18.50 19.02 -5.44
CA GLU A 116 18.64 19.01 -6.90
C GLU A 116 17.38 18.49 -7.59
N GLU A 117 16.95 19.17 -8.64
CA GLU A 117 15.87 18.67 -9.49
C GLU A 117 16.31 17.39 -10.20
N ARG A 118 15.54 16.30 -10.01
CA ARG A 118 15.79 15.02 -10.67
C ARG A 118 14.53 14.33 -11.14
N LYS A 119 14.70 13.40 -12.08
CA LYS A 119 13.61 12.58 -12.62
C LYS A 119 12.78 11.97 -11.50
N ARG A 120 11.47 12.11 -11.62
CA ARG A 120 10.45 11.53 -10.72
C ARG A 120 10.36 12.17 -9.33
N PHE A 121 11.13 13.22 -9.03
CA PHE A 121 10.91 14.11 -7.88
C PHE A 121 10.84 13.40 -6.52
N ARG A 122 11.66 12.38 -6.28
CA ARG A 122 11.67 11.64 -5.00
C ARG A 122 12.98 11.88 -4.27
N TYR A 123 12.90 12.10 -2.97
CA TYR A 123 14.03 12.40 -2.09
C TYR A 123 13.95 11.52 -0.84
N SER A 124 15.10 11.21 -0.29
CA SER A 124 15.28 10.40 0.91
C SER A 124 15.13 11.25 2.17
N TYR A 125 15.00 10.60 3.33
CA TYR A 125 14.97 11.36 4.58
C TYR A 125 16.32 12.02 4.85
N HIS A 126 17.41 11.33 4.54
CA HIS A 126 18.78 11.82 4.66
C HIS A 126 19.00 13.11 3.86
N GLU A 127 18.54 13.16 2.61
CA GLU A 127 18.63 14.37 1.77
C GLU A 127 17.88 15.58 2.36
N LEU A 128 16.85 15.34 3.17
CA LEU A 128 16.06 16.40 3.79
C LEU A 128 16.69 16.91 5.09
N LEU A 129 17.46 16.07 5.81
CA LEU A 129 18.03 16.36 7.13
C LEU A 129 18.66 17.75 7.25
N PRO A 130 19.53 18.21 6.32
CA PRO A 130 20.23 19.48 6.48
C PRO A 130 19.30 20.69 6.60
N ASN A 131 18.14 20.65 5.94
CA ASN A 131 17.21 21.78 5.85
C ASN A 131 15.84 21.50 6.50
N LEU A 132 15.71 20.43 7.31
CA LEU A 132 14.47 20.10 8.02
C LEU A 132 13.99 21.23 8.95
N GLY A 133 14.91 21.92 9.64
CA GLY A 133 14.54 23.04 10.52
C GLY A 133 13.95 24.23 9.76
N GLN A 134 14.47 24.51 8.56
CA GLN A 134 13.93 25.54 7.67
C GLN A 134 12.53 25.14 7.17
N LEU A 135 12.35 23.87 6.79
CA LEU A 135 11.04 23.35 6.39
C LEU A 135 10.01 23.50 7.52
N ASP A 136 10.37 23.13 8.75
CA ASP A 136 9.50 23.23 9.92
C ASP A 136 9.10 24.68 10.20
N THR A 137 10.06 25.60 10.12
CA THR A 137 9.82 27.05 10.29
C THR A 137 8.87 27.59 9.23
N ALA A 138 9.11 27.27 7.96
CA ALA A 138 8.26 27.69 6.84
C ALA A 138 6.85 27.09 6.97
N ALA A 139 6.74 25.81 7.36
CA ALA A 139 5.46 25.15 7.56
C ALA A 139 4.66 25.81 8.69
N ARG A 140 5.27 26.10 9.85
CA ARG A 140 4.61 26.80 10.96
C ARG A 140 4.13 28.19 10.56
N SER A 141 4.93 28.93 9.80
CA SER A 141 4.51 30.22 9.24
C SER A 141 3.27 30.07 8.35
N ALA A 142 3.26 29.07 7.46
CA ALA A 142 2.12 28.77 6.60
C ALA A 142 0.85 28.32 7.36
N TYR A 143 1.00 27.54 8.44
CA TYR A 143 -0.13 27.16 9.31
C TYR A 143 -0.76 28.36 10.00
N GLY A 144 0.03 29.38 10.36
CA GLY A 144 -0.44 30.62 10.99
C GLY A 144 -1.24 31.53 10.06
N LYS A 145 -1.14 31.35 8.74
CA LYS A 145 -1.94 32.07 7.74
C LYS A 145 -3.35 31.48 7.63
N GLU A 146 -4.33 32.32 7.35
CA GLU A 146 -5.66 31.87 6.92
C GLU A 146 -5.58 31.14 5.57
N ASP A 147 -6.47 30.19 5.32
CA ASP A 147 -6.40 29.33 4.13
C ASP A 147 -6.44 30.10 2.80
N ARG A 148 -7.15 31.24 2.76
CA ARG A 148 -7.22 32.15 1.60
C ARG A 148 -5.94 32.96 1.37
N GLN A 149 -5.13 33.14 2.40
CA GLN A 149 -3.88 33.89 2.35
C GLN A 149 -2.67 33.00 2.04
N ARG A 150 -2.86 31.67 2.05
CA ARG A 150 -1.81 30.70 1.71
C ARG A 150 -1.56 30.67 0.21
N ASP A 151 -0.34 30.99 -0.18
CA ASP A 151 0.09 30.87 -1.57
C ASP A 151 0.38 29.40 -1.95
N LEU A 152 0.85 29.18 -3.17
CA LEU A 152 1.19 27.83 -3.63
C LEU A 152 2.37 27.24 -2.83
N TYR A 153 3.38 28.05 -2.53
CA TYR A 153 4.56 27.62 -1.79
C TYR A 153 4.17 27.16 -0.38
N ASP A 154 3.38 27.95 0.34
CA ASP A 154 2.82 27.64 1.66
C ASP A 154 2.16 26.25 1.67
N LYS A 155 1.28 26.00 0.70
CA LYS A 155 0.55 24.72 0.58
C LYS A 155 1.48 23.56 0.31
N GLN A 156 2.51 23.75 -0.51
CA GLN A 156 3.47 22.68 -0.84
C GLN A 156 4.44 22.41 0.31
N VAL A 157 4.94 23.44 1.00
CA VAL A 157 5.74 23.29 2.22
C VAL A 157 4.97 22.53 3.28
N MET A 158 3.72 22.93 3.57
CA MET A 158 2.85 22.22 4.51
C MET A 158 2.65 20.75 4.11
N LYS A 159 2.49 20.47 2.81
CA LYS A 159 2.36 19.09 2.31
C LYS A 159 3.60 18.26 2.58
N VAL A 160 4.80 18.79 2.36
CA VAL A 160 6.07 18.10 2.64
C VAL A 160 6.28 17.93 4.15
N ALA A 161 6.04 18.96 4.94
CA ALA A 161 6.13 18.90 6.40
C ALA A 161 5.18 17.85 6.99
N ASN A 162 3.92 17.81 6.55
CA ASN A 162 2.95 16.78 6.97
C ASN A 162 3.43 15.36 6.70
N LYS A 163 4.07 15.11 5.54
CA LYS A 163 4.66 13.79 5.22
C LYS A 163 5.77 13.42 6.19
N ILE A 164 6.63 14.38 6.56
CA ILE A 164 7.71 14.17 7.52
C ILE A 164 7.16 13.92 8.93
N TYR A 165 6.22 14.73 9.40
CA TYR A 165 5.58 14.51 10.70
C TYR A 165 4.88 13.16 10.76
N LEU A 166 4.22 12.75 9.66
CA LEU A 166 3.61 11.43 9.57
C LEU A 166 4.68 10.33 9.74
N LEU A 167 5.81 10.43 9.03
CA LEU A 167 6.92 9.47 9.19
C LEU A 167 7.46 9.43 10.63
N GLN A 168 7.71 10.58 11.23
CA GLN A 168 8.22 10.66 12.59
C GLN A 168 7.24 10.09 13.61
N ASN A 169 5.93 10.32 13.43
CA ASN A 169 4.89 9.78 14.31
C ASN A 169 4.80 8.25 14.16
N ILE A 170 4.91 7.73 12.94
CA ILE A 170 4.96 6.29 12.71
C ILE A 170 6.23 5.72 13.35
N MET A 171 7.42 6.22 13.05
CA MET A 171 8.65 5.71 13.65
C MET A 171 8.60 5.70 15.18
N ALA A 172 8.11 6.79 15.78
CA ALA A 172 7.90 6.86 17.22
C ALA A 172 6.98 5.72 17.70
N SER A 173 5.83 5.49 17.08
CA SER A 173 4.90 4.45 17.56
C SER A 173 5.47 3.01 17.64
N PHE A 174 6.62 2.75 17.01
CA PHE A 174 7.35 1.48 17.03
C PHE A 174 8.67 1.51 17.83
N GLU A 175 9.00 2.63 18.48
CA GLU A 175 10.22 2.76 19.28
C GLU A 175 10.15 1.88 20.53
N ASP A 176 11.25 1.19 20.85
CA ASP A 176 11.39 0.46 22.12
C ASP A 176 11.92 1.40 23.21
N PRO A 177 11.18 1.60 24.32
CA PRO A 177 11.64 2.42 25.44
C PRO A 177 12.89 1.89 26.12
N SER A 178 13.22 0.61 26.00
CA SER A 178 14.35 -0.02 26.71
C SER A 178 15.70 0.62 26.35
N GLY A 179 15.83 1.11 25.11
CA GLY A 179 17.02 1.81 24.64
C GLY A 179 17.09 3.29 24.99
N ILE A 180 16.05 3.84 25.63
CA ILE A 180 15.96 5.27 25.95
C ILE A 180 16.62 5.52 27.32
N PRO A 181 17.60 6.45 27.41
CA PRO A 181 18.20 6.83 28.69
C PRO A 181 17.14 7.22 29.73
N GLN A 182 17.35 6.79 30.98
CA GLN A 182 16.32 6.93 32.02
C GLN A 182 15.90 8.39 32.27
N GLU A 183 16.84 9.33 32.11
CA GLU A 183 16.59 10.79 32.15
C GLU A 183 15.64 11.30 31.05
N GLN A 184 15.60 10.62 29.90
CA GLN A 184 14.79 11.00 28.74
C GLN A 184 13.45 10.26 28.70
N LEU A 185 13.30 9.15 29.44
CA LEU A 185 12.09 8.33 29.45
C LEU A 185 10.82 9.14 29.73
N MET A 186 10.85 10.05 30.71
CA MET A 186 9.68 10.87 31.05
C MET A 186 9.31 11.85 29.92
N ALA A 187 10.31 12.52 29.33
CA ALA A 187 10.10 13.42 28.21
C ALA A 187 9.58 12.68 26.97
N THR A 188 10.11 11.48 26.72
CA THR A 188 9.66 10.61 25.65
C THR A 188 8.25 10.10 25.90
N ALA A 189 7.93 9.62 27.10
CA ALA A 189 6.57 9.22 27.49
C ALA A 189 5.56 10.37 27.30
N GLN A 190 5.92 11.61 27.69
CA GLN A 190 5.08 12.80 27.46
C GLN A 190 4.92 13.13 25.97
N ARG A 191 5.96 12.94 25.15
CA ARG A 191 5.83 13.03 23.69
C ARG A 191 4.84 11.99 23.17
N TYR A 192 4.89 10.76 23.67
CA TYR A 192 3.94 9.69 23.30
C TYR A 192 2.51 9.98 23.70
N THR A 193 2.25 10.46 24.91
CA THR A 193 0.88 10.83 25.32
C THR A 193 0.32 11.94 24.42
N ARG A 194 1.16 12.85 23.94
CA ARG A 194 0.76 13.84 22.92
C ARG A 194 0.51 13.20 21.56
N LEU A 195 1.23 12.14 21.21
CA LEU A 195 0.99 11.35 19.99
C LEU A 195 -0.33 10.57 20.04
N GLU A 196 -0.84 10.19 21.22
CA GLU A 196 -2.17 9.57 21.34
C GLU A 196 -3.32 10.51 20.96
N ASN A 197 -3.11 11.83 21.01
CA ASN A 197 -4.05 12.80 20.43
C ASN A 197 -4.06 12.73 18.89
N TYR A 198 -3.05 12.10 18.29
CA TYR A 198 -3.01 11.75 16.87
C TYR A 198 -3.33 10.25 16.69
N SER A 199 -3.78 9.87 15.50
CA SER A 199 -3.95 8.44 15.19
C SER A 199 -2.56 7.80 15.07
N ILE A 200 -2.17 7.00 16.06
CA ILE A 200 -0.98 6.12 16.00
C ILE A 200 -1.37 4.68 15.68
N PRO A 201 -0.49 3.90 15.03
CA PRO A 201 -0.74 2.49 14.80
C PRO A 201 -0.66 1.71 16.11
N LEU A 202 -1.67 0.87 16.31
CA LEU A 202 -1.77 -0.04 17.44
C LEU A 202 -1.40 -1.43 16.93
N VAL A 203 -0.23 -1.92 17.33
CA VAL A 203 0.32 -3.18 16.83
C VAL A 203 0.11 -4.33 17.80
N ILE A 204 -0.26 -4.06 19.05
CA ILE A 204 -0.54 -5.08 20.06
C ILE A 204 -2.05 -5.37 20.09
N PRO A 205 -2.51 -6.54 19.63
CA PRO A 205 -3.93 -6.89 19.61
C PRO A 205 -4.46 -7.18 21.01
N PRO A 206 -5.80 -7.28 21.16
CA PRO A 206 -6.42 -7.78 22.37
C PRO A 206 -5.98 -9.20 22.70
N SER A 207 -5.59 -9.41 23.95
CA SER A 207 -5.18 -10.67 24.56
C SER A 207 -6.11 -11.04 25.72
N SER A 208 -5.99 -12.26 26.25
CA SER A 208 -6.82 -12.74 27.37
C SER A 208 -6.80 -11.83 28.60
N GLY A 209 -5.69 -11.09 28.81
CA GLY A 209 -5.54 -10.13 29.90
C GLY A 209 -5.93 -8.69 29.56
N ASN A 210 -6.14 -8.35 28.28
CA ASN A 210 -6.47 -6.99 27.86
C ASN A 210 -7.34 -6.95 26.60
N PRO A 211 -8.60 -6.45 26.67
CA PRO A 211 -9.51 -6.46 25.53
C PRO A 211 -9.24 -5.36 24.49
N ARG A 212 -8.24 -4.48 24.70
CA ARG A 212 -7.98 -3.31 23.84
C ARG A 212 -6.74 -3.51 22.96
N TRP A 213 -6.81 -2.93 21.77
CA TRP A 213 -5.64 -2.70 20.93
C TRP A 213 -4.77 -1.63 21.57
N ARG A 214 -3.45 -1.86 21.61
CA ARG A 214 -2.51 -0.96 22.27
C ARG A 214 -1.32 -0.60 21.38
N PRO A 215 -0.73 0.59 21.57
CA PRO A 215 0.59 0.91 21.04
C PRO A 215 1.67 -0.02 21.59
N LEU A 216 2.77 -0.20 20.85
CA LEU A 216 3.93 -0.99 21.28
C LEU A 216 4.55 -0.38 22.54
N MET A 217 4.96 0.89 22.45
CA MET A 217 5.62 1.66 23.50
C MET A 217 4.89 1.58 24.84
N SER A 218 3.59 1.90 24.89
CA SER A 218 2.81 1.85 26.15
C SER A 218 2.66 0.44 26.72
N SER A 219 2.73 -0.59 25.87
CA SER A 219 2.66 -1.99 26.29
C SER A 219 3.99 -2.50 26.86
N LEU A 220 5.10 -1.92 26.42
CA LEU A 220 6.45 -2.15 26.96
C LEU A 220 6.68 -1.34 28.25
N LEU A 221 6.17 -0.11 28.32
CA LEU A 221 6.29 0.78 29.49
C LEU A 221 5.36 0.42 30.66
N ALA A 222 4.43 -0.53 30.51
CA ALA A 222 3.39 -0.80 31.48
C ALA A 222 3.97 -1.19 32.86
N THR A 223 4.12 -0.18 33.73
CA THR A 223 4.76 -0.22 35.05
C THR A 223 4.06 -1.06 36.11
N HIS A 224 2.87 -1.61 35.81
CA HIS A 224 2.05 -2.34 36.78
C HIS A 224 2.19 -3.86 36.69
N ALA A 225 2.88 -4.38 35.67
CA ALA A 225 3.20 -5.79 35.56
C ALA A 225 4.70 -5.97 35.85
N VAL A 226 5.04 -7.00 36.63
CA VAL A 226 6.44 -7.39 36.90
C VAL A 226 7.18 -7.78 35.60
N LEU A 227 6.42 -8.06 34.52
CA LEU A 227 6.93 -8.41 33.19
C LEU A 227 6.13 -7.65 32.11
N PRO A 228 6.79 -7.21 31.02
CA PRO A 228 6.12 -6.61 29.87
C PRO A 228 5.14 -7.59 29.23
N ASP A 229 4.16 -7.06 28.49
CA ASP A 229 3.23 -7.89 27.73
C ASP A 229 4.00 -8.83 26.76
N PRO A 230 3.77 -10.15 26.77
CA PRO A 230 4.51 -11.09 25.93
C PRO A 230 4.43 -10.76 24.44
N LEU A 231 3.27 -10.30 23.94
CA LEU A 231 3.12 -9.90 22.54
C LEU A 231 3.96 -8.65 22.24
N ALA A 232 4.01 -7.70 23.18
CA ALA A 232 4.83 -6.51 23.01
C ALA A 232 6.32 -6.83 23.04
N ALA A 233 6.75 -7.72 23.94
CA ALA A 233 8.14 -8.16 24.05
C ALA A 233 8.62 -8.86 22.77
N GLU A 234 7.84 -9.80 22.23
CA GLU A 234 8.19 -10.48 20.97
C GLU A 234 8.16 -9.51 19.77
N PHE A 235 7.25 -8.53 19.77
CA PHE A 235 7.23 -7.51 18.73
C PHE A 235 8.46 -6.59 18.78
N ALA A 236 8.89 -6.18 19.98
CA ALA A 236 10.12 -5.42 20.16
C ALA A 236 11.36 -6.24 19.72
N ALA A 237 11.43 -7.51 20.11
CA ALA A 237 12.50 -8.43 19.71
C ALA A 237 12.61 -8.58 18.18
N MET A 238 11.48 -8.61 17.46
CA MET A 238 11.50 -8.55 15.99
C MET A 238 12.17 -7.27 15.48
N LEU A 239 11.81 -6.10 16.02
CA LEU A 239 12.37 -4.83 15.56
C LEU A 239 13.87 -4.73 15.86
N ASP A 240 14.31 -5.18 17.03
CA ASP A 240 15.73 -5.18 17.40
C ASP A 240 16.57 -6.13 16.55
N ALA A 241 16.07 -7.35 16.31
CA ALA A 241 16.73 -8.30 15.40
C ALA A 241 16.81 -7.75 13.96
N SER A 242 15.74 -7.08 13.50
CA SER A 242 15.75 -6.40 12.19
C SER A 242 16.78 -5.27 12.13
N ARG A 243 16.90 -4.47 13.19
CA ARG A 243 17.90 -3.40 13.32
C ARG A 243 19.32 -3.95 13.26
N ALA A 244 19.57 -5.07 13.94
CA ALA A 244 20.87 -5.74 13.98
C ALA A 244 21.21 -6.51 12.67
N GLY A 245 20.24 -6.71 11.78
CA GLY A 245 20.43 -7.51 10.57
C GLY A 245 20.38 -9.03 10.80
N GLU A 246 19.89 -9.47 11.96
CA GLU A 246 19.87 -10.88 12.39
C GLU A 246 18.56 -11.56 11.99
N ALA A 247 18.53 -12.10 10.77
CA ALA A 247 17.34 -12.73 10.21
C ALA A 247 16.82 -13.93 11.04
N ASP A 248 17.71 -14.74 11.61
CA ASP A 248 17.32 -15.91 12.41
C ASP A 248 16.56 -15.51 13.69
N LEU A 249 17.07 -14.52 14.42
CA LEU A 249 16.40 -14.00 15.61
C LEU A 249 15.07 -13.31 15.26
N PHE A 250 15.03 -12.57 14.15
CA PHE A 250 13.79 -11.97 13.66
C PHE A 250 12.74 -13.04 13.36
N ASN A 251 13.13 -14.10 12.66
CA ASN A 251 12.24 -15.18 12.25
C ASN A 251 11.71 -15.98 13.46
N ASP A 252 12.55 -16.20 14.47
CA ASP A 252 12.14 -16.83 15.74
C ASP A 252 11.14 -15.97 16.52
N ALA A 253 11.43 -14.68 16.72
CA ALA A 253 10.52 -13.74 17.38
C ALA A 253 9.18 -13.60 16.62
N LEU A 254 9.22 -13.57 15.28
CA LEU A 254 8.04 -13.55 14.43
C LEU A 254 7.18 -14.80 14.60
N HIS A 255 7.80 -15.98 14.66
CA HIS A 255 7.12 -17.24 14.88
C HIS A 255 6.48 -17.30 16.28
N LYS A 256 7.20 -16.87 17.32
CA LYS A 256 6.70 -16.78 18.71
C LYS A 256 5.51 -15.83 18.81
N TYR A 257 5.64 -14.61 18.27
CA TYR A 257 4.56 -13.63 18.22
C TYR A 257 3.31 -14.19 17.52
N GLY A 258 3.49 -14.81 16.35
CA GLY A 258 2.40 -15.42 15.59
C GLY A 258 1.70 -16.56 16.35
N THR A 259 2.49 -17.43 17.01
CA THR A 259 1.97 -18.56 17.79
C THR A 259 1.16 -18.07 18.99
N LEU A 260 1.71 -17.13 19.77
CA LEU A 260 1.02 -16.52 20.91
C LEU A 260 -0.31 -15.89 20.48
N LEU A 261 -0.29 -15.10 19.41
CA LEU A 261 -1.48 -14.42 18.92
C LEU A 261 -2.53 -15.40 18.37
N GLN A 262 -2.10 -16.49 17.72
CA GLN A 262 -3.02 -17.51 17.23
C GLN A 262 -3.67 -18.30 18.38
N THR A 263 -2.95 -18.53 19.48
CA THR A 263 -3.50 -19.16 20.69
C THR A 263 -4.48 -18.25 21.41
N GLU A 264 -4.17 -16.95 21.56
CA GLU A 264 -5.00 -16.03 22.34
C GLU A 264 -6.17 -15.43 21.54
N ASN A 265 -5.98 -15.15 20.25
CA ASN A 265 -6.97 -14.44 19.44
C ASN A 265 -6.92 -14.84 17.94
N PRO A 266 -7.30 -16.09 17.59
CA PRO A 266 -7.22 -16.60 16.23
C PRO A 266 -8.07 -15.81 15.23
N ALA A 267 -9.19 -15.22 15.69
CA ALA A 267 -10.11 -14.44 14.87
C ALA A 267 -9.46 -13.19 14.25
N VAL A 268 -8.31 -12.74 14.75
CA VAL A 268 -7.58 -11.60 14.19
C VAL A 268 -7.09 -11.90 12.77
N PHE A 269 -6.74 -13.14 12.44
CA PHE A 269 -6.11 -13.50 11.16
C PHE A 269 -7.08 -13.71 9.99
N GLU A 270 -8.36 -14.02 10.24
CA GLU A 270 -9.30 -14.48 9.20
C GLU A 270 -9.43 -13.52 8.00
N LYS A 271 -9.53 -12.21 8.27
CA LYS A 271 -9.66 -11.19 7.22
C LYS A 271 -8.32 -10.70 6.67
N LEU A 272 -7.23 -10.86 7.44
CA LEU A 272 -5.92 -10.30 7.11
C LEU A 272 -5.31 -11.02 5.91
N SER A 273 -5.34 -12.35 5.90
CA SER A 273 -4.78 -13.17 4.82
C SER A 273 -5.49 -12.91 3.49
N PHE A 274 -6.82 -12.75 3.53
CA PHE A 274 -7.61 -12.38 2.35
C PHE A 274 -7.22 -10.98 1.83
N GLU A 275 -6.99 -10.02 2.72
CA GLU A 275 -6.58 -8.66 2.34
C GLU A 275 -5.18 -8.62 1.70
N VAL A 276 -4.22 -9.38 2.23
CA VAL A 276 -2.87 -9.49 1.62
C VAL A 276 -2.97 -10.09 0.21
N LEU A 277 -3.78 -11.15 0.03
CA LEU A 277 -4.02 -11.75 -1.28
C LEU A 277 -4.65 -10.75 -2.25
N TYR A 278 -5.67 -10.01 -1.79
CA TYR A 278 -6.34 -8.97 -2.56
C TYR A 278 -5.35 -7.87 -3.01
N ASN A 279 -4.48 -7.41 -2.12
CA ASN A 279 -3.44 -6.42 -2.45
C ASN A 279 -2.46 -6.92 -3.50
N ARG A 280 -2.01 -8.18 -3.39
CA ARG A 280 -1.08 -8.81 -4.36
C ARG A 280 -1.73 -9.04 -5.72
N LEU A 281 -3.00 -9.41 -5.73
CA LEU A 281 -3.74 -9.54 -6.98
C LEU A 281 -3.75 -8.22 -7.74
N GLY A 282 -3.93 -7.10 -7.03
CA GLY A 282 -3.88 -5.76 -7.63
C GLY A 282 -4.91 -5.59 -8.74
N ALA A 283 -6.07 -6.25 -8.60
CA ALA A 283 -7.03 -6.47 -9.68
C ALA A 283 -7.49 -5.17 -10.34
N PHE A 284 -7.70 -4.07 -9.60
CA PHE A 284 -8.06 -2.78 -10.19
C PHE A 284 -7.03 -2.28 -11.22
N MET A 285 -5.74 -2.20 -10.82
CA MET A 285 -4.68 -1.72 -11.72
C MET A 285 -4.45 -2.66 -12.90
N LYS A 286 -4.53 -3.98 -12.67
CA LYS A 286 -4.40 -4.98 -13.73
C LYS A 286 -5.56 -4.91 -14.71
N SER A 287 -6.80 -4.85 -14.24
CA SER A 287 -7.99 -4.70 -15.09
C SER A 287 -7.92 -3.40 -15.91
N ALA A 288 -7.58 -2.26 -15.30
CA ALA A 288 -7.40 -0.99 -16.01
C ALA A 288 -6.36 -1.10 -17.15
N SER A 289 -5.22 -1.75 -16.89
CA SER A 289 -4.22 -1.98 -17.96
C SER A 289 -4.71 -2.88 -19.08
N LEU A 290 -5.56 -3.87 -18.77
CA LEU A 290 -6.17 -4.73 -19.80
C LEU A 290 -7.27 -3.99 -20.57
N TYR A 291 -8.03 -3.09 -19.95
CA TYR A 291 -9.00 -2.24 -20.65
C TYR A 291 -8.33 -1.28 -21.62
N LEU A 292 -7.19 -0.69 -21.23
CA LEU A 292 -6.36 0.07 -22.16
C LEU A 292 -5.90 -0.79 -23.35
N LEU A 293 -5.49 -2.05 -23.10
CA LEU A 293 -5.14 -2.98 -24.17
C LEU A 293 -6.35 -3.33 -25.06
N VAL A 294 -7.54 -3.52 -24.48
CA VAL A 294 -8.80 -3.73 -25.22
C VAL A 294 -9.08 -2.55 -26.14
N PHE A 295 -8.91 -1.32 -25.65
CA PHE A 295 -9.06 -0.10 -26.44
C PHE A 295 -8.10 -0.09 -27.64
N VAL A 296 -6.81 -0.32 -27.39
CA VAL A 296 -5.77 -0.35 -28.44
C VAL A 296 -6.05 -1.45 -29.47
N LEU A 297 -6.36 -2.67 -29.04
CA LEU A 297 -6.68 -3.79 -29.94
C LEU A 297 -7.94 -3.51 -30.77
N SER A 298 -8.93 -2.82 -30.20
CA SER A 298 -10.16 -2.44 -30.91
C SER A 298 -9.89 -1.36 -31.95
N LEU A 299 -9.06 -0.36 -31.65
CA LEU A 299 -8.63 0.66 -32.61
C LEU A 299 -7.90 0.04 -33.81
N PHE A 300 -6.90 -0.81 -33.56
CA PHE A 300 -6.16 -1.48 -34.64
C PHE A 300 -7.00 -2.48 -35.41
N GLY A 301 -7.92 -3.18 -34.73
CA GLY A 301 -8.90 -4.06 -35.36
C GLY A 301 -9.76 -3.31 -36.37
N TRP A 302 -10.15 -2.08 -36.05
CA TRP A 302 -10.92 -1.22 -36.97
C TRP A 302 -10.05 -0.64 -38.09
N LEU A 303 -8.89 -0.07 -37.76
CA LEU A 303 -7.96 0.55 -38.71
C LEU A 303 -7.50 -0.42 -39.81
N PHE A 304 -7.18 -1.66 -39.43
CA PHE A 304 -6.71 -2.69 -40.36
C PHE A 304 -7.83 -3.63 -40.84
N ARG A 305 -9.09 -3.36 -40.46
CA ARG A 305 -10.26 -4.20 -40.77
C ARG A 305 -10.05 -5.69 -40.45
N LYS A 306 -9.41 -5.97 -39.32
CA LYS A 306 -9.10 -7.33 -38.86
C LYS A 306 -10.12 -7.77 -37.80
N GLU A 307 -11.11 -8.55 -38.21
CA GLU A 307 -12.15 -9.06 -37.30
C GLU A 307 -11.61 -9.91 -36.14
N GLY A 308 -10.46 -10.57 -36.34
CA GLY A 308 -9.80 -11.37 -35.29
C GLY A 308 -9.34 -10.54 -34.09
N LEU A 309 -8.83 -9.32 -34.34
CA LEU A 309 -8.37 -8.38 -33.31
C LEU A 309 -9.54 -7.86 -32.47
N VAL A 310 -10.66 -7.52 -33.11
CA VAL A 310 -11.89 -7.09 -32.42
C VAL A 310 -12.48 -8.22 -31.58
N GLY A 311 -12.46 -9.45 -32.11
CA GLY A 311 -12.89 -10.65 -31.38
C GLY A 311 -12.01 -10.94 -30.15
N ALA A 312 -10.68 -10.80 -30.30
CA ALA A 312 -9.72 -10.94 -29.21
C ALA A 312 -9.93 -9.87 -28.13
N ALA A 313 -10.10 -8.60 -28.53
CA ALA A 313 -10.38 -7.49 -27.63
C ALA A 313 -11.65 -7.74 -26.80
N ARG A 314 -12.71 -8.26 -27.42
CA ARG A 314 -13.95 -8.61 -26.72
C ARG A 314 -13.74 -9.70 -25.67
N THR A 315 -13.06 -10.78 -26.02
CA THR A 315 -12.76 -11.86 -25.06
C THR A 315 -11.91 -11.32 -23.90
N LEU A 316 -10.90 -10.49 -24.21
CA LEU A 316 -10.05 -9.86 -23.21
C LEU A 316 -10.84 -8.94 -22.28
N MET A 317 -11.80 -8.16 -22.81
CA MET A 317 -12.68 -7.30 -22.01
C MET A 317 -13.49 -8.08 -20.98
N VAL A 318 -14.07 -9.21 -21.38
CA VAL A 318 -14.80 -10.11 -20.47
C VAL A 318 -13.86 -10.70 -19.42
N CYS A 319 -12.66 -11.15 -19.83
CA CYS A 319 -11.64 -11.67 -18.91
C CYS A 319 -11.14 -10.61 -17.90
N ALA A 320 -11.06 -9.33 -18.28
CA ALA A 320 -10.67 -8.24 -17.38
C ALA A 320 -11.82 -7.83 -16.43
N PHE A 321 -13.06 -7.97 -16.89
CA PHE A 321 -14.27 -7.62 -16.12
C PHE A 321 -14.54 -8.54 -14.93
N VAL A 322 -14.21 -9.83 -15.03
CA VAL A 322 -14.41 -10.78 -13.92
C VAL A 322 -13.55 -10.41 -12.69
N PRO A 323 -12.21 -10.22 -12.81
CA PRO A 323 -11.38 -9.76 -11.69
C PRO A 323 -11.72 -8.34 -11.22
N HIS A 324 -12.16 -7.45 -12.11
CA HIS A 324 -12.62 -6.12 -11.72
C HIS A 324 -13.87 -6.20 -10.81
N THR A 325 -14.85 -7.03 -11.19
CA THR A 325 -16.06 -7.27 -10.39
C THR A 325 -15.71 -7.89 -9.03
N PHE A 326 -14.83 -8.89 -9.03
CA PHE A 326 -14.28 -9.45 -7.78
C PHE A 326 -13.63 -8.38 -6.92
N ALA A 327 -12.84 -7.47 -7.50
CA ALA A 327 -12.17 -6.41 -6.76
C ALA A 327 -13.14 -5.46 -6.05
N ILE A 328 -14.24 -5.10 -6.70
CA ILE A 328 -15.29 -4.25 -6.11
C ILE A 328 -15.97 -4.96 -4.93
N VAL A 329 -16.36 -6.22 -5.11
CA VAL A 329 -17.01 -7.02 -4.06
C VAL A 329 -16.07 -7.24 -2.89
N ALA A 330 -14.82 -7.66 -3.15
CA ALA A 330 -13.80 -7.87 -2.13
C ALA A 330 -13.51 -6.58 -1.36
N ARG A 331 -13.42 -5.44 -2.04
CA ARG A 331 -13.23 -4.13 -1.39
C ARG A 331 -14.40 -3.77 -0.48
N SER A 332 -15.64 -4.02 -0.88
CA SER A 332 -16.83 -3.77 -0.05
C SER A 332 -16.84 -4.68 1.18
N PHE A 333 -16.46 -5.96 1.03
CA PHE A 333 -16.31 -6.89 2.15
C PHE A 333 -15.21 -6.48 3.14
N LEU A 334 -14.07 -5.99 2.64
CA LEU A 334 -12.93 -5.54 3.45
C LEU A 334 -13.18 -4.19 4.15
N SER A 335 -13.90 -3.28 3.51
CA SER A 335 -14.21 -1.96 4.07
C SER A 335 -15.41 -1.98 5.02
N GLY A 336 -16.34 -2.93 4.83
CA GLY A 336 -17.62 -2.97 5.56
C GLY A 336 -18.64 -1.95 5.06
N TYR A 337 -18.37 -1.26 3.95
CA TYR A 337 -19.27 -0.28 3.34
C TYR A 337 -19.59 -0.63 1.88
N PRO A 338 -20.73 -0.14 1.35
CA PRO A 338 -21.04 -0.25 -0.08
C PRO A 338 -19.95 0.37 -0.98
N PRO A 339 -19.88 -0.05 -2.26
CA PRO A 339 -18.83 0.41 -3.19
C PRO A 339 -18.94 1.88 -3.62
N VAL A 340 -20.02 2.59 -3.25
CA VAL A 340 -20.31 3.97 -3.68
C VAL A 340 -20.46 4.85 -2.45
N THR A 341 -19.33 5.22 -1.82
CA THR A 341 -19.33 6.01 -0.57
C THR A 341 -18.64 7.36 -0.70
N ASN A 342 -17.73 7.53 -1.66
CA ASN A 342 -17.07 8.79 -1.97
C ASN A 342 -16.86 8.94 -3.49
N LEU A 343 -16.50 10.16 -3.93
CA LEU A 343 -16.34 10.47 -5.36
C LEU A 343 -15.36 9.54 -6.07
N TYR A 344 -14.27 9.16 -5.40
CA TYR A 344 -13.28 8.24 -5.97
C TYR A 344 -13.84 6.83 -6.15
N SER A 345 -14.52 6.27 -5.15
CA SER A 345 -15.16 4.96 -5.24
C SER A 345 -16.30 4.95 -6.27
N SER A 346 -17.05 6.06 -6.37
CA SER A 346 -18.09 6.24 -7.37
C SER A 346 -17.53 6.23 -8.79
N ALA A 347 -16.39 6.90 -9.03
CA ALA A 347 -15.75 6.90 -10.34
C ALA A 347 -15.36 5.48 -10.80
N ILE A 348 -14.78 4.68 -9.90
CA ILE A 348 -14.44 3.27 -10.18
C ILE A 348 -15.70 2.45 -10.49
N PHE A 349 -16.77 2.64 -9.73
CA PHE A 349 -18.03 1.93 -9.94
C PHE A 349 -18.71 2.32 -11.26
N ILE A 350 -18.68 3.60 -11.65
CA ILE A 350 -19.20 4.09 -12.93
C ILE A 350 -18.42 3.46 -14.09
N GLY A 351 -17.09 3.41 -14.01
CA GLY A 351 -16.26 2.74 -15.01
C GLY A 351 -16.62 1.26 -15.17
N TRP A 352 -16.82 0.55 -14.06
CA TRP A 352 -17.33 -0.83 -14.08
C TRP A 352 -18.69 -0.95 -14.77
N ALA A 353 -19.65 -0.07 -14.47
CA ALA A 353 -20.98 -0.08 -15.09
C ALA A 353 -20.90 0.19 -16.60
N ALA A 354 -20.03 1.10 -17.03
CA ALA A 354 -19.79 1.40 -18.45
C ALA A 354 -19.18 0.21 -19.20
N VAL A 355 -18.22 -0.50 -18.60
CA VAL A 355 -17.68 -1.75 -19.17
C VAL A 355 -18.76 -2.81 -19.28
N ALA A 356 -19.59 -2.98 -18.25
CA ALA A 356 -20.70 -3.94 -18.27
C ALA A 356 -21.67 -3.63 -19.43
N ALA A 357 -22.04 -2.36 -19.60
CA ALA A 357 -22.86 -1.91 -20.73
C ALA A 357 -22.17 -2.19 -22.08
N GLY A 358 -20.87 -1.95 -22.19
CA GLY A 358 -20.07 -2.27 -23.38
C GLY A 358 -20.09 -3.77 -23.72
N ILE A 359 -19.98 -4.64 -22.72
CA ILE A 359 -20.11 -6.10 -22.87
C ILE A 359 -21.51 -6.46 -23.37
N VAL A 360 -22.57 -5.89 -22.77
CA VAL A 360 -23.96 -6.15 -23.17
C VAL A 360 -24.23 -5.73 -24.61
N ILE A 361 -23.77 -4.54 -25.02
CA ILE A 361 -23.91 -4.05 -26.40
C ILE A 361 -23.24 -5.02 -27.38
N GLU A 362 -22.03 -5.46 -27.05
CA GLU A 362 -21.24 -6.34 -27.93
C GLU A 362 -21.79 -7.78 -27.98
N MET A 363 -22.41 -8.26 -26.90
CA MET A 363 -23.07 -9.57 -26.86
C MET A 363 -24.45 -9.55 -27.53
N GLY A 364 -25.23 -8.48 -27.35
CA GLY A 364 -26.58 -8.33 -27.89
C GLY A 364 -26.62 -7.98 -29.39
N PHE A 365 -25.66 -7.21 -29.88
CA PHE A 365 -25.65 -6.71 -31.27
C PHE A 365 -24.45 -7.22 -32.10
N ARG A 366 -24.03 -8.48 -31.92
CA ARG A 366 -22.82 -9.08 -32.53
C ARG A 366 -22.55 -8.81 -34.02
N LYS A 367 -23.57 -8.56 -34.86
CA LYS A 367 -23.41 -8.21 -36.30
C LYS A 367 -23.37 -6.69 -36.58
N ARG A 368 -23.85 -5.86 -35.66
CA ARG A 368 -24.03 -4.40 -35.81
C ARG A 368 -23.05 -3.58 -34.96
N SER A 369 -22.55 -4.14 -33.85
CA SER A 369 -21.73 -3.40 -32.90
C SER A 369 -20.28 -3.17 -33.34
N ALA A 370 -19.75 -3.98 -34.27
CA ALA A 370 -18.44 -3.80 -34.92
C ALA A 370 -17.26 -3.38 -34.00
N GLY A 371 -17.30 -3.73 -32.70
CA GLY A 371 -16.28 -3.34 -31.73
C GLY A 371 -16.51 -2.01 -30.99
N MET A 372 -17.62 -1.30 -31.23
CA MET A 372 -17.97 -0.07 -30.51
C MET A 372 -18.13 -0.30 -29.00
N GLY A 373 -18.71 -1.44 -28.59
CA GLY A 373 -18.82 -1.80 -27.17
C GLY A 373 -17.46 -1.98 -26.51
N ASN A 374 -16.48 -2.54 -27.23
CA ASN A 374 -15.11 -2.68 -26.75
C ASN A 374 -14.39 -1.34 -26.60
N LEU A 375 -14.65 -0.38 -27.52
CA LEU A 375 -14.07 0.96 -27.43
C LEU A 375 -14.62 1.71 -26.22
N VAL A 376 -15.94 1.73 -26.05
CA VAL A 376 -16.58 2.40 -24.90
C VAL A 376 -16.11 1.76 -23.59
N GLY A 377 -16.13 0.43 -23.50
CA GLY A 377 -15.65 -0.29 -22.32
C GLY A 377 -14.17 -0.07 -22.05
N GLY A 378 -13.32 -0.06 -23.09
CA GLY A 378 -11.88 0.13 -22.94
C GLY A 378 -11.46 1.55 -22.57
N ILE A 379 -12.27 2.57 -22.88
CA ILE A 379 -12.01 3.97 -22.48
C ILE A 379 -12.53 4.22 -21.05
N ALA A 380 -13.70 3.67 -20.72
CA ALA A 380 -14.38 3.98 -19.47
C ALA A 380 -13.91 3.13 -18.28
N GLY A 381 -13.40 1.92 -18.53
CA GLY A 381 -12.84 1.02 -17.52
C GLY A 381 -11.35 1.20 -17.32
#